data_AF-A0A3P6R7R6-F1
#
_entry.id   AF-A0A3P6R7R6-F1
#
_cell.length_a   1.000
_cell.length_b   1.000
_cell.length_c   1.000
_cell.angle_alpha   90.00
_cell.angle_beta   90.00
_cell.angle_gamma   90.00
#
_symmetry.space_group_name_H-M   'P 1'
#
loop_
_entity.id
_entity.type
_entity.pdbx_description
1 polymer ?
#
loop_
_entity_poly.entity_id
_entity_poly.type
_entity_poly.pdbx_seq_one_letter_code
_entity_poly.pdbx_strand_id
1 'polypeptide(L)'
;MSAWLKTEGRKAYVVLVSTKNRNRFQIQIYAVTNYNSGHALGFYHEQGRYDRDSYVSIVSNNIQNGYLSQFTKQARSTMEDYGVGYDYGSVMHYDQFSFSANGRNTIQTIDGNYQQTIGQRDGPSFMDVKRINLAYCNSQSSNLPCLNGGYTDPKNCNACRCPSGLGGTLCDRAAVNPSQCGSGDLTADASMKTLTVRGAASCSFVIKAPSGRRVYFEVPSFTFTAANLCQYNFLEIKYAADLQRGGARFCLSPPRNSYSESDTLVVIYRGSSYTSFTLNYRYDPPTAIAPTPSPTTTTPRPTAATTTTQRSKTFL
;
A
#
# COMPACT_ATOMS: atom_id res chain seq x y z
N MET A 1 8.59 -6.60 28.75
CA MET A 1 7.88 -7.44 27.77
C MET A 1 8.46 -7.08 26.42
N SER A 2 9.00 -8.04 25.68
CA SER A 2 9.57 -7.80 24.35
C SER A 2 8.65 -8.47 23.34
N ALA A 3 8.14 -7.72 22.38
CA ALA A 3 7.30 -8.28 21.34
C ALA A 3 8.01 -8.22 19.99
N TRP A 4 7.86 -9.28 19.20
CA TRP A 4 8.43 -9.36 17.86
C TRP A 4 7.39 -9.93 16.91
N LEU A 5 7.16 -9.27 15.79
CA LEU A 5 6.27 -9.79 14.76
C LEU A 5 7.05 -10.65 13.77
N LYS A 6 6.79 -11.96 13.71
CA LYS A 6 7.25 -12.83 12.63
C LYS A 6 6.22 -12.85 11.52
N THR A 7 6.62 -12.60 10.28
CA THR A 7 5.74 -12.81 9.13
C THR A 7 6.31 -13.88 8.22
N GLU A 8 5.49 -14.86 7.85
CA GLU A 8 5.82 -15.90 6.88
C GLU A 8 4.70 -15.93 5.83
N GLY A 9 5.00 -15.42 4.63
CA GLY A 9 3.98 -15.19 3.61
C GLY A 9 2.90 -14.21 4.11
N ARG A 10 1.63 -14.63 4.06
CA ARG A 10 0.48 -13.85 4.55
C ARG A 10 0.21 -13.97 6.04
N LYS A 11 0.97 -14.80 6.76
CA LYS A 11 0.77 -15.00 8.19
C LYS A 11 1.64 -14.02 8.93
N ALA A 12 1.06 -13.28 9.87
CA ALA A 12 1.82 -12.51 10.85
C ALA A 12 1.71 -13.22 12.21
N TYR A 13 2.72 -13.13 13.06
CA TYR A 13 2.80 -13.83 14.35
C TYR A 13 3.38 -12.85 15.35
N VAL A 14 2.59 -12.39 16.31
CA VAL A 14 3.10 -11.60 17.43
C VAL A 14 3.65 -12.56 18.46
N VAL A 15 4.96 -12.56 18.62
CA VAL A 15 5.63 -13.26 19.71
C VAL A 15 5.72 -12.29 20.88
N LEU A 16 4.86 -12.44 21.88
CA LEU A 16 4.95 -11.71 23.14
C LEU A 16 5.86 -12.49 24.09
N VAL A 17 7.04 -11.94 24.40
CA VAL A 17 7.92 -12.45 25.44
C VAL A 17 7.65 -11.68 26.73
N SER A 18 6.97 -12.33 27.67
CA SER A 18 6.72 -11.81 29.00
C SER A 18 7.59 -12.54 30.03
N THR A 19 8.13 -11.80 30.99
CA THR A 19 8.80 -12.39 32.16
C THR A 19 7.73 -12.76 33.18
N LYS A 20 7.50 -14.06 33.39
CA LYS A 20 6.64 -14.52 34.48
C LYS A 20 7.52 -15.10 35.57
N ASN A 21 7.75 -14.28 36.61
CA ASN A 21 8.68 -14.51 37.73
C ASN A 21 10.16 -14.53 37.32
N ARG A 22 10.99 -13.85 38.13
CA ARG A 22 12.44 -13.65 37.99
C ARG A 22 13.16 -14.94 37.53
N ASN A 23 13.30 -15.13 36.22
CA ASN A 23 14.00 -16.22 35.48
C ASN A 23 13.14 -17.19 34.64
N ARG A 24 11.83 -17.00 34.44
CA ARG A 24 11.09 -17.71 33.38
C ARG A 24 10.53 -16.75 32.33
N PHE A 25 11.06 -16.83 31.11
CA PHE A 25 10.48 -16.20 29.94
C PHE A 25 9.32 -17.06 29.43
N GLN A 26 8.10 -16.51 29.41
CA GLN A 26 7.01 -17.09 28.64
C GLN A 26 7.00 -16.45 27.26
N ILE A 27 7.13 -17.30 26.24
CA ILE A 27 7.01 -16.94 24.84
C ILE A 27 5.57 -17.30 24.45
N GLN A 28 4.73 -16.29 24.27
CA GLN A 28 3.37 -16.49 23.76
C GLN A 28 3.33 -16.06 22.30
N ILE A 29 3.17 -17.04 21.40
CA ILE A 29 3.10 -16.80 19.96
C ILE A 29 1.62 -16.67 19.58
N TYR A 30 1.18 -15.44 19.35
CA TYR A 30 -0.13 -15.15 18.78
C TYR A 30 0.00 -15.12 17.26
N ALA A 31 -0.50 -16.14 16.58
CA ALA A 31 -0.53 -16.18 15.13
C ALA A 31 -1.64 -15.25 14.61
N VAL A 32 -1.32 -14.06 14.10
CA VAL A 32 -2.21 -13.21 13.27
C VAL A 32 -2.32 -13.82 11.87
N THR A 33 -3.05 -14.92 11.81
CA THR A 33 -3.33 -15.66 10.58
C THR A 33 -4.74 -15.38 10.06
N ASN A 34 -5.60 -14.78 10.88
CA ASN A 34 -7.00 -14.49 10.59
C ASN A 34 -7.55 -13.46 11.59
N TYR A 35 -8.82 -13.08 11.40
CA TYR A 35 -9.50 -12.04 12.18
C TYR A 35 -9.54 -12.31 13.70
N ASN A 36 -9.64 -13.58 14.14
CA ASN A 36 -9.75 -13.92 15.56
C ASN A 36 -8.52 -13.46 16.36
N SER A 37 -7.35 -13.55 15.73
CA SER A 37 -6.09 -13.17 16.34
C SER A 37 -5.92 -11.67 16.44
N GLY A 38 -6.55 -10.89 15.56
CA GLY A 38 -6.59 -9.43 15.68
C GLY A 38 -7.33 -9.00 16.93
N HIS A 39 -8.50 -9.60 17.21
CA HIS A 39 -9.24 -9.32 18.44
C HIS A 39 -8.45 -9.65 19.71
N ALA A 40 -7.71 -10.76 19.71
CA ALA A 40 -6.85 -11.14 20.83
C ALA A 40 -5.71 -10.12 21.09
N LEU A 41 -5.31 -9.38 20.06
CA LEU A 41 -4.33 -8.29 20.14
C LEU A 41 -4.98 -6.91 20.34
N GLY A 42 -6.27 -6.86 20.67
CA GLY A 42 -6.99 -5.63 20.99
C GLY A 42 -7.53 -4.88 19.77
N PHE A 43 -7.59 -5.49 18.59
CA PHE A 43 -8.14 -4.82 17.41
C PHE A 43 -9.65 -4.95 17.39
N TYR A 44 -10.33 -3.81 17.27
CA TYR A 44 -11.74 -3.77 16.90
C TYR A 44 -11.91 -4.06 15.41
N HIS A 45 -13.13 -4.34 14.99
CA HIS A 45 -13.45 -4.42 13.57
C HIS A 45 -13.24 -3.06 12.89
N GLU A 46 -12.71 -3.08 11.66
CA GLU A 46 -12.35 -1.85 10.94
C GLU A 46 -13.59 -0.96 10.67
N GLN A 47 -14.75 -1.56 10.35
CA GLN A 47 -16.00 -0.80 10.17
C GLN A 47 -16.58 -0.22 11.48
N GLY A 48 -16.02 -0.62 12.62
CA GLY A 48 -16.34 -0.10 13.94
C GLY A 48 -15.49 1.10 14.34
N ARG A 49 -14.56 1.57 13.50
CA ARG A 49 -13.75 2.75 13.83
C ARG A 49 -14.58 4.02 14.01
N TYR A 50 -14.09 4.92 14.85
CA TYR A 50 -14.75 6.21 15.13
C TYR A 50 -14.92 7.09 13.87
N ASP A 51 -13.99 6.99 12.91
CA ASP A 51 -13.91 7.75 11.66
C ASP A 51 -14.50 7.00 10.44
N ARG A 52 -15.12 5.83 10.64
CA ARG A 52 -15.56 4.96 9.54
C ARG A 52 -16.55 5.61 8.56
N ASP A 53 -17.35 6.59 9.01
CA ASP A 53 -18.39 7.22 8.18
C ASP A 53 -17.82 8.04 7.01
N SER A 54 -16.51 8.36 7.01
CA SER A 54 -15.83 8.96 5.86
C SER A 54 -15.46 7.95 4.76
N TYR A 55 -15.63 6.64 5.04
CA TYR A 55 -15.16 5.54 4.18
C TYR A 55 -16.27 4.56 3.85
N VAL A 56 -17.20 4.31 4.78
CA VAL A 56 -18.33 3.41 4.59
C VAL A 56 -19.62 3.98 5.19
N SER A 57 -20.75 3.62 4.59
CA SER A 57 -22.10 3.82 5.12
C SER A 57 -22.69 2.49 5.59
N ILE A 58 -23.34 2.51 6.75
CA ILE A 58 -24.06 1.34 7.29
C ILE A 58 -25.53 1.42 6.92
N VAL A 59 -26.02 0.42 6.20
CA VAL A 59 -27.42 0.35 5.75
C VAL A 59 -28.22 -0.45 6.78
N SER A 60 -28.63 0.22 7.86
CA SER A 60 -29.36 -0.36 9.00
C SER A 60 -30.58 -1.18 8.60
N ASN A 61 -31.31 -0.74 7.57
CA ASN A 61 -32.52 -1.41 7.09
C ASN A 61 -32.27 -2.80 6.49
N ASN A 62 -31.02 -3.10 6.11
CA ASN A 62 -30.63 -4.41 5.62
C ASN A 62 -30.08 -5.33 6.73
N ILE A 63 -29.90 -4.84 7.96
CA ILE A 63 -29.30 -5.61 9.06
C ILE A 63 -30.35 -6.47 9.76
N GLN A 64 -30.00 -7.71 10.10
CA GLN A 64 -30.82 -8.63 10.90
C GLN A 64 -31.19 -8.01 12.25
N ASN A 65 -32.43 -8.25 12.69
CA ASN A 65 -32.89 -7.76 13.99
C ASN A 65 -31.98 -8.30 15.12
N GLY A 66 -31.58 -7.43 16.05
CA GLY A 66 -30.63 -7.75 17.13
C GLY A 66 -29.15 -7.56 16.81
N TYR A 67 -28.76 -7.35 15.55
CA TYR A 67 -27.33 -7.26 15.15
C TYR A 67 -26.81 -5.84 14.91
N LEU A 68 -27.63 -4.79 15.10
CA LEU A 68 -27.19 -3.39 14.93
C LEU A 68 -25.97 -3.04 15.80
N SER A 69 -25.85 -3.65 16.99
CA SER A 69 -24.72 -3.44 17.90
C SER A 69 -23.36 -3.86 17.31
N GLN A 70 -23.34 -4.77 16.31
CA GLN A 70 -22.12 -5.19 15.62
C GLN A 70 -21.52 -4.09 14.72
N PHE A 71 -22.29 -3.03 14.46
CA PHE A 71 -21.91 -1.89 13.62
C PHE A 71 -21.72 -0.60 14.42
N THR A 72 -21.82 -0.67 15.75
CA THR A 72 -21.60 0.47 16.64
C THR A 72 -20.15 0.92 16.53
N LYS A 73 -19.97 2.24 16.36
CA LYS A 73 -18.63 2.84 16.34
C LYS A 73 -18.03 2.81 17.74
N GLN A 74 -16.74 2.54 17.81
CA GLN A 74 -15.92 2.78 18.99
C GLN A 74 -15.72 4.28 19.18
N ALA A 75 -15.56 4.71 20.42
CA ALA A 75 -15.20 6.10 20.72
C ALA A 75 -13.73 6.35 20.35
N ARG A 76 -13.39 7.59 19.97
CA ARG A 76 -11.98 7.95 19.70
C ARG A 76 -11.09 7.68 20.92
N SER A 77 -11.59 7.93 22.13
CA SER A 77 -10.86 7.71 23.38
C SER A 77 -10.57 6.25 23.70
N THR A 78 -11.25 5.30 23.05
CA THR A 78 -11.07 3.86 23.29
C THR A 78 -10.26 3.19 22.19
N MET A 79 -9.73 3.96 21.22
CA MET A 79 -9.03 3.40 20.06
C MET A 79 -7.77 4.21 19.72
N GLU A 80 -6.64 3.50 19.65
CA GLU A 80 -5.37 4.03 19.17
C GLU A 80 -5.13 3.56 17.73
N ASP A 81 -4.98 4.50 16.79
CA ASP A 81 -4.72 4.18 15.37
C ASP A 81 -3.24 4.27 14.99
N TYR A 82 -2.39 4.81 15.87
CA TYR A 82 -0.97 5.03 15.64
C TYR A 82 -0.67 5.79 14.34
N GLY A 83 -1.56 6.69 13.92
CA GLY A 83 -1.46 7.44 12.67
C GLY A 83 -1.73 6.60 11.41
N VAL A 84 -2.25 5.38 11.54
CA VAL A 84 -2.60 4.50 10.42
C VAL A 84 -4.08 4.68 10.06
N GLY A 85 -4.34 5.22 8.87
CA GLY A 85 -5.69 5.53 8.36
C GLY A 85 -6.61 4.32 8.19
N TYR A 86 -7.83 4.54 7.71
CA TYR A 86 -8.83 3.49 7.47
C TYR A 86 -8.40 2.54 6.36
N ASP A 87 -8.51 1.23 6.60
CA ASP A 87 -8.08 0.20 5.67
C ASP A 87 -9.22 -0.69 5.19
N TYR A 88 -9.74 -0.41 3.99
CA TYR A 88 -10.73 -1.27 3.33
C TYR A 88 -10.28 -2.72 3.20
N GLY A 89 -8.97 -2.95 3.04
CA GLY A 89 -8.39 -4.29 2.86
C GLY A 89 -8.05 -5.00 4.17
N SER A 90 -8.37 -4.43 5.33
CA SER A 90 -8.07 -5.03 6.63
C SER A 90 -8.75 -6.40 6.77
N VAL A 91 -8.04 -7.37 7.36
CA VAL A 91 -8.63 -8.67 7.73
C VAL A 91 -9.71 -8.53 8.81
N MET A 92 -9.73 -7.40 9.52
CA MET A 92 -10.70 -7.06 10.56
C MET A 92 -11.95 -6.39 10.01
N HIS A 93 -11.99 -6.04 8.72
CA HIS A 93 -13.15 -5.43 8.10
C HIS A 93 -14.21 -6.48 7.77
N TYR A 94 -15.47 -6.21 8.09
CA TYR A 94 -16.60 -7.03 7.63
C TYR A 94 -16.76 -7.02 6.12
N ASP A 95 -17.35 -8.08 5.58
CA ASP A 95 -17.78 -8.08 4.18
C ASP A 95 -19.06 -7.25 4.02
N GLN A 96 -19.42 -6.99 2.77
CA GLN A 96 -20.56 -6.15 2.42
C GLN A 96 -21.93 -6.72 2.84
N PHE A 97 -22.05 -8.03 3.10
CA PHE A 97 -23.30 -8.71 3.44
C PHE A 97 -23.38 -9.17 4.90
N SER A 98 -22.39 -8.84 5.72
CA SER A 98 -22.31 -9.28 7.10
C SER A 98 -23.59 -8.91 7.84
N PHE A 99 -24.22 -9.89 8.49
CA PHE A 99 -25.52 -9.74 9.18
C PHE A 99 -26.68 -9.21 8.30
N SER A 100 -26.66 -9.45 6.99
CA SER A 100 -27.76 -9.07 6.10
C SER A 100 -29.02 -9.90 6.37
N ALA A 101 -30.17 -9.23 6.45
CA ALA A 101 -31.49 -9.85 6.61
C ALA A 101 -32.13 -10.22 5.27
N ASN A 102 -31.67 -9.61 4.18
CA ASN A 102 -32.34 -9.63 2.88
C ASN A 102 -31.39 -9.86 1.70
N GLY A 103 -30.14 -10.28 1.98
CA GLY A 103 -29.10 -10.51 0.98
C GLY A 103 -28.56 -9.25 0.33
N ARG A 104 -28.96 -8.06 0.79
CA ARG A 104 -28.43 -6.76 0.30
C ARG A 104 -27.30 -6.26 1.20
N ASN A 105 -26.51 -5.33 0.68
CA ASN A 105 -25.36 -4.79 1.40
C ASN A 105 -25.78 -4.14 2.72
N THR A 106 -25.14 -4.55 3.82
CA THR A 106 -25.21 -3.87 5.13
C THR A 106 -24.11 -2.81 5.25
N ILE A 107 -23.01 -2.96 4.51
CA ILE A 107 -21.92 -1.99 4.41
C ILE A 107 -21.73 -1.57 2.96
N GLN A 108 -21.84 -0.27 2.71
CA GLN A 108 -21.56 0.34 1.40
C GLN A 108 -20.29 1.20 1.50
N THR A 109 -19.32 0.97 0.63
CA THR A 109 -18.15 1.85 0.57
C THR A 109 -18.52 3.19 -0.08
N ILE A 110 -18.02 4.30 0.47
CA ILE A 110 -18.25 5.64 -0.09
C ILE A 110 -17.59 5.72 -1.48
N ASP A 111 -16.36 5.23 -1.58
CA ASP A 111 -15.76 4.93 -2.88
C ASP A 111 -16.20 3.53 -3.33
N GLY A 112 -17.13 3.47 -4.28
CA GLY A 112 -17.71 2.22 -4.78
C GLY A 112 -16.70 1.25 -5.38
N ASN A 113 -15.50 1.68 -5.79
CA ASN A 113 -14.46 0.79 -6.30
C ASN A 113 -13.92 -0.15 -5.22
N TYR A 114 -14.01 0.23 -3.94
CA TYR A 114 -13.55 -0.57 -2.80
C TYR A 114 -14.57 -1.62 -2.34
N GLN A 115 -15.74 -1.68 -2.97
CA GLN A 115 -16.85 -2.50 -2.50
C GLN A 115 -16.52 -4.00 -2.48
N GLN A 116 -15.70 -4.48 -3.43
CA GLN A 116 -15.21 -5.87 -3.46
C GLN A 116 -13.87 -6.08 -2.72
N THR A 117 -13.27 -5.01 -2.18
CA THR A 117 -12.05 -5.07 -1.36
C THR A 117 -12.36 -5.47 0.08
N ILE A 118 -13.45 -4.93 0.64
CA ILE A 118 -13.82 -5.16 2.05
C ILE A 118 -14.20 -6.60 2.32
N GLY A 119 -13.87 -7.12 3.50
CA GLY A 119 -14.27 -8.48 3.91
C GLY A 119 -13.32 -9.60 3.50
N GLN A 120 -12.20 -9.28 2.85
CA GLN A 120 -11.20 -10.29 2.49
C GLN A 120 -10.69 -11.06 3.72
N ARG A 121 -10.40 -12.36 3.56
CA ARG A 121 -9.87 -13.24 4.61
C ARG A 121 -8.59 -13.97 4.20
N ASP A 122 -7.86 -13.42 3.25
CA ASP A 122 -6.61 -13.99 2.73
C ASP A 122 -5.44 -13.83 3.71
N GLY A 123 -5.49 -12.78 4.52
CA GLY A 123 -4.52 -12.51 5.58
C GLY A 123 -4.55 -11.03 6.00
N PRO A 124 -3.80 -10.66 7.05
CA PRO A 124 -3.62 -9.27 7.45
C PRO A 124 -3.06 -8.42 6.31
N SER A 125 -3.58 -7.21 6.19
CA SER A 125 -3.06 -6.20 5.28
C SER A 125 -1.70 -5.66 5.76
N PHE A 126 -1.06 -4.84 4.91
CA PHE A 126 0.12 -4.08 5.33
C PHE A 126 -0.17 -3.18 6.54
N MET A 127 -1.34 -2.54 6.57
CA MET A 127 -1.73 -1.61 7.64
C MET A 127 -2.09 -2.33 8.94
N ASP A 128 -2.71 -3.52 8.86
CA ASP A 128 -2.93 -4.38 10.02
C ASP A 128 -1.58 -4.69 10.70
N VAL A 129 -0.60 -5.14 9.91
CA VAL A 129 0.74 -5.45 10.38
C VAL A 129 1.47 -4.20 10.90
N LYS A 130 1.32 -3.06 10.22
CA LYS A 130 1.90 -1.78 10.65
C LYS A 130 1.39 -1.35 12.02
N ARG A 131 0.08 -1.37 12.25
CA ARG A 131 -0.51 -1.00 13.55
C ARG A 131 0.00 -1.90 14.67
N ILE A 132 0.08 -3.21 14.44
CA ILE A 132 0.62 -4.15 15.43
C ILE A 132 2.09 -3.84 15.75
N ASN A 133 2.90 -3.53 14.73
CA ASN A 133 4.30 -3.19 14.93
C ASN A 133 4.48 -1.87 15.68
N LEU A 134 3.64 -0.86 15.42
CA LEU A 134 3.66 0.39 16.16
C LEU A 134 3.20 0.21 17.62
N ALA A 135 2.22 -0.66 17.86
CA ALA A 135 1.72 -0.93 19.20
C ALA A 135 2.71 -1.73 20.07
N TYR A 136 3.36 -2.74 19.48
CA TYR A 136 4.11 -3.74 20.26
C TYR A 136 5.60 -3.78 19.95
N CYS A 137 6.05 -3.31 18.78
CA CYS A 137 7.43 -3.44 18.29
C CYS A 137 8.12 -2.08 18.05
N ASN A 138 7.83 -1.06 18.88
CA ASN A 138 8.28 0.32 18.69
C ASN A 138 9.65 0.66 19.34
N SER A 139 10.45 -0.35 19.69
CA SER A 139 11.73 -0.17 20.38
C SER A 139 12.95 -0.16 19.45
N GLN A 140 12.79 0.22 18.18
CA GLN A 140 13.87 0.15 17.20
C GLN A 140 14.79 1.39 17.24
N SER A 141 16.10 1.14 17.22
CA SER A 141 17.17 2.14 17.29
C SER A 141 17.52 2.79 15.93
N SER A 142 16.96 2.28 14.82
CA SER A 142 17.21 2.75 13.46
C SER A 142 15.92 3.24 12.82
N ASN A 143 15.97 4.44 12.24
CA ASN A 143 14.84 5.03 11.53
C ASN A 143 15.25 5.26 10.07
N LEU A 144 15.07 4.24 9.24
CA LEU A 144 15.34 4.36 7.81
C LEU A 144 14.31 5.31 7.17
N PRO A 145 14.70 6.11 6.15
CA PRO A 145 13.79 7.00 5.44
C PRO A 145 12.89 6.20 4.47
N CYS A 146 12.03 5.36 5.03
CA CYS A 146 11.10 4.53 4.27
C CYS A 146 10.08 5.40 3.52
N LEU A 147 9.97 5.18 2.21
CA LEU A 147 9.07 5.92 1.34
C LEU A 147 7.70 5.25 1.25
N ASN A 148 6.74 5.97 0.66
CA ASN A 148 5.40 5.47 0.34
C ASN A 148 4.66 4.88 1.54
N GLY A 149 4.98 5.39 2.75
CA GLY A 149 4.43 4.96 4.03
C GLY A 149 4.91 3.59 4.52
N GLY A 150 6.00 3.08 3.96
CA GLY A 150 6.81 2.03 4.57
C GLY A 150 7.31 2.41 5.98
N TYR A 151 7.87 1.44 6.70
CA TYR A 151 8.53 1.66 7.99
C TYR A 151 9.65 0.66 8.18
N THR A 152 10.64 0.98 9.02
CA THR A 152 11.80 0.10 9.26
C THR A 152 11.33 -1.26 9.77
N ASP A 153 11.78 -2.33 9.11
CA ASP A 153 11.37 -3.69 9.46
C ASP A 153 11.89 -4.06 10.86
N PRO A 154 11.01 -4.39 11.83
CA PRO A 154 11.40 -4.79 13.19
C PRO A 154 12.34 -5.98 13.30
N LYS A 155 12.50 -6.75 12.23
CA LYS A 155 13.39 -7.91 12.17
C LYS A 155 14.63 -7.67 11.34
N ASN A 156 14.61 -6.65 10.49
CA ASN A 156 15.70 -6.28 9.62
C ASN A 156 15.82 -4.75 9.57
N CYS A 157 16.54 -4.20 10.53
CA CYS A 157 16.78 -2.76 10.66
C CYS A 157 17.46 -2.10 9.45
N ASN A 158 17.97 -2.90 8.50
CA ASN A 158 18.61 -2.43 7.27
C ASN A 158 17.65 -2.39 6.07
N ALA A 159 16.37 -2.71 6.25
CA ALA A 159 15.36 -2.63 5.21
C ALA A 159 14.03 -2.09 5.74
N CYS A 160 13.26 -1.48 4.85
CA CYS A 160 11.89 -1.09 5.11
C CYS A 160 10.95 -2.25 4.80
N ARG A 161 9.90 -2.36 5.61
CA ARG A 161 8.72 -3.14 5.26
C ARG A 161 7.81 -2.30 4.38
N CYS A 162 7.47 -2.82 3.20
CA CYS A 162 6.79 -2.06 2.16
C CYS A 162 5.30 -2.38 2.05
N PRO A 163 4.47 -1.38 1.69
CA PRO A 163 3.08 -1.64 1.31
C PRO A 163 3.00 -2.61 0.14
N SER A 164 1.87 -3.33 0.05
CA SER A 164 1.64 -4.27 -1.05
C SER A 164 1.81 -3.60 -2.42
N GLY A 165 2.54 -4.28 -3.31
CA GLY A 165 2.92 -3.78 -4.63
C GLY A 165 4.25 -3.04 -4.69
N LEU A 166 4.80 -2.63 -3.54
CA LEU A 166 6.06 -1.90 -3.44
C LEU A 166 7.18 -2.78 -2.87
N GLY A 167 8.42 -2.42 -3.21
CA GLY A 167 9.62 -3.13 -2.81
C GLY A 167 10.86 -2.24 -2.84
N GLY A 168 12.02 -2.88 -2.72
CA GLY A 168 13.29 -2.18 -2.49
C GLY A 168 13.56 -1.92 -1.01
N THR A 169 14.79 -1.52 -0.69
CA THR A 169 15.22 -1.25 0.68
C THR A 169 14.42 -0.13 1.32
N LEU A 170 13.97 0.85 0.54
CA LEU A 170 13.23 2.02 1.02
C LEU A 170 11.78 2.08 0.51
N CYS A 171 11.25 1.00 -0.09
CA CYS A 171 9.90 0.97 -0.67
C CYS A 171 9.71 1.97 -1.83
N ASP A 172 10.77 2.19 -2.59
CA ASP A 172 10.94 3.22 -3.63
C ASP A 172 10.62 2.73 -5.05
N ARG A 173 10.35 1.44 -5.21
CA ARG A 173 10.15 0.75 -6.50
C ARG A 173 9.08 -0.31 -6.40
N ALA A 174 8.72 -0.93 -7.53
CA ALA A 174 7.83 -2.06 -7.56
C ALA A 174 8.39 -3.26 -6.79
N ALA A 175 7.49 -4.08 -6.23
CA ALA A 175 7.86 -5.38 -5.70
C ALA A 175 8.45 -6.27 -6.80
N VAL A 176 9.35 -7.18 -6.43
CA VAL A 176 10.03 -8.06 -7.39
C VAL A 176 9.02 -8.92 -8.13
N ASN A 177 9.08 -8.84 -9.45
CA ASN A 177 8.19 -9.56 -10.35
C ASN A 177 8.78 -10.89 -10.82
N PRO A 178 7.94 -11.92 -11.03
CA PRO A 178 8.30 -13.06 -11.86
C PRO A 178 8.67 -12.60 -13.29
N SER A 179 9.56 -13.35 -13.95
CA SER A 179 10.06 -13.00 -15.29
C SER A 179 8.95 -12.74 -16.31
N GLN A 180 7.85 -13.50 -16.26
CA GLN A 180 6.69 -13.35 -17.14
C GLN A 180 5.96 -12.00 -17.02
N CYS A 181 6.12 -11.26 -15.92
CA CYS A 181 5.52 -9.95 -15.71
C CYS A 181 6.40 -8.80 -16.24
N GLY A 182 7.69 -9.06 -16.52
CA GLY A 182 8.67 -8.04 -16.87
C GLY A 182 8.99 -7.06 -15.73
N SER A 183 9.57 -5.91 -16.10
CA SER A 183 9.89 -4.84 -15.14
C SER A 183 8.63 -4.28 -14.49
N GLY A 184 8.65 -4.14 -13.16
CA GLY A 184 7.57 -3.53 -12.40
C GLY A 184 7.63 -2.00 -12.41
N ASP A 185 8.82 -1.41 -12.51
CA ASP A 185 8.99 0.05 -12.54
C ASP A 185 8.72 0.58 -13.94
N LEU A 186 7.67 1.39 -14.06
CA LEU A 186 7.18 1.95 -15.32
C LEU A 186 7.06 3.47 -15.21
N THR A 187 7.22 4.15 -16.34
CA THR A 187 7.02 5.60 -16.44
C THR A 187 5.81 5.90 -17.31
N ALA A 188 4.99 6.85 -16.87
CA ALA A 188 3.92 7.41 -17.69
C ALA A 188 4.50 8.46 -18.64
N ASP A 189 4.04 8.47 -19.89
CA ASP A 189 4.39 9.50 -20.89
C ASP A 189 3.16 10.35 -21.23
N ALA A 190 3.33 11.34 -22.13
CA ALA A 190 2.22 12.14 -22.65
C ALA A 190 1.27 11.30 -23.52
N SER A 191 1.83 10.36 -24.29
CA SER A 191 1.08 9.40 -25.08
C SER A 191 0.60 8.22 -24.23
N MET A 192 -0.54 7.65 -24.61
CA MET A 192 -1.05 6.41 -23.99
C MET A 192 -0.05 5.27 -24.19
N LYS A 193 0.36 4.66 -23.08
CA LYS A 193 1.06 3.38 -23.02
C LYS A 193 0.09 2.28 -22.65
N THR A 194 0.45 1.05 -22.96
CA THR A 194 -0.35 -0.14 -22.65
C THR A 194 0.46 -1.14 -21.85
N LEU A 195 -0.14 -1.66 -20.78
CA LEU A 195 0.37 -2.76 -19.96
C LEU A 195 -0.62 -3.92 -20.06
N THR A 196 -0.13 -5.10 -20.45
CA THR A 196 -0.95 -6.31 -20.57
C THR A 196 -0.30 -7.46 -19.82
N VAL A 197 -1.07 -8.16 -19.01
CA VAL A 197 -0.65 -9.38 -18.32
C VAL A 197 -1.73 -10.44 -18.46
N ARG A 198 -1.32 -11.69 -18.59
CA ARG A 198 -2.19 -12.86 -18.70
C ARG A 198 -1.63 -14.06 -17.95
N GLY A 199 -2.52 -14.97 -17.54
CA GLY A 199 -2.15 -16.26 -16.96
C GLY A 199 -1.85 -16.20 -15.47
N ALA A 200 -1.37 -17.33 -14.95
CA ALA A 200 -1.14 -17.54 -13.52
C ALA A 200 0.14 -16.82 -13.07
N ALA A 201 -0.01 -15.60 -12.58
CA ALA A 201 1.08 -14.76 -12.11
C ALA A 201 0.65 -13.90 -10.92
N SER A 202 1.62 -13.47 -10.11
CA SER A 202 1.44 -12.35 -9.20
C SER A 202 2.44 -11.27 -9.62
N CYS A 203 1.93 -10.16 -10.15
CA CYS A 203 2.74 -9.06 -10.68
C CYS A 203 2.43 -7.77 -9.92
N SER A 204 3.42 -6.92 -9.76
CA SER A 204 3.33 -5.58 -9.18
C SER A 204 3.97 -4.58 -10.11
N PHE A 205 3.26 -3.51 -10.42
CA PHE A 205 3.74 -2.43 -11.28
C PHE A 205 3.59 -1.10 -10.56
N VAL A 206 4.61 -0.27 -10.63
CA VAL A 206 4.62 1.11 -10.14
C VAL A 206 4.76 2.00 -11.35
N ILE A 207 3.70 2.69 -11.71
CA ILE A 207 3.67 3.64 -12.81
C ILE A 207 3.87 5.04 -12.23
N LYS A 208 4.99 5.67 -12.59
CA LYS A 208 5.34 7.00 -12.10
C LYS A 208 5.17 8.06 -13.17
N ALA A 209 4.38 9.08 -12.87
CA ALA A 209 4.28 10.31 -13.63
C ALA A 209 5.37 11.31 -13.19
N PRO A 210 5.68 12.30 -14.03
CA PRO A 210 6.52 13.42 -13.63
C PRO A 210 5.94 14.17 -12.43
N SER A 211 6.81 14.79 -11.63
CA SER A 211 6.40 15.55 -10.44
C SER A 211 5.35 16.61 -10.78
N GLY A 212 4.31 16.72 -9.95
CA GLY A 212 3.19 17.64 -10.15
C GLY A 212 2.13 17.14 -11.14
N ARG A 213 2.28 15.93 -11.70
CA ARG A 213 1.28 15.29 -12.57
C ARG A 213 0.66 14.08 -11.88
N ARG A 214 -0.43 13.59 -12.48
CA ARG A 214 -1.14 12.37 -12.07
C ARG A 214 -1.12 11.36 -13.19
N VAL A 215 -1.41 10.10 -12.90
CA VAL A 215 -1.54 9.04 -13.90
C VAL A 215 -3.02 8.90 -14.24
N TYR A 216 -3.38 9.17 -15.49
CA TYR A 216 -4.66 8.75 -16.06
C TYR A 216 -4.57 7.26 -16.42
N PHE A 217 -5.64 6.50 -16.16
CA PHE A 217 -5.70 5.10 -16.55
C PHE A 217 -7.10 4.64 -16.95
N GLU A 218 -7.13 3.61 -17.80
CA GLU A 218 -8.34 2.90 -18.25
C GLU A 218 -8.04 1.42 -18.45
N VAL A 219 -9.05 0.56 -18.26
CA VAL A 219 -8.90 -0.90 -18.35
C VAL A 219 -9.80 -1.45 -19.46
N PRO A 220 -9.37 -1.40 -20.73
CA PRO A 220 -10.20 -1.82 -21.87
C PRO A 220 -10.42 -3.34 -21.96
N SER A 221 -9.54 -4.15 -21.35
CA SER A 221 -9.67 -5.61 -21.32
C SER A 221 -9.49 -6.13 -19.91
N PHE A 222 -10.40 -7.01 -19.48
CA PHE A 222 -10.51 -7.46 -18.12
C PHE A 222 -11.18 -8.83 -18.06
N THR A 223 -10.44 -9.85 -17.61
CA THR A 223 -10.93 -11.22 -17.49
C THR A 223 -10.52 -11.79 -16.14
N PHE A 224 -11.50 -11.97 -15.25
CA PHE A 224 -11.33 -12.51 -13.90
C PHE A 224 -12.52 -13.38 -13.50
N THR A 225 -12.37 -14.17 -12.43
CA THR A 225 -13.50 -14.89 -11.85
C THR A 225 -14.40 -13.90 -11.12
N ALA A 226 -15.63 -13.74 -11.61
CA ALA A 226 -16.66 -12.97 -10.93
C ALA A 226 -16.91 -13.53 -9.52
N ALA A 227 -16.74 -12.69 -8.50
CA ALA A 227 -16.99 -13.04 -7.11
C ALA A 227 -17.41 -11.81 -6.30
N ASN A 228 -18.22 -12.03 -5.25
CA ASN A 228 -18.63 -10.96 -4.33
C ASN A 228 -17.43 -10.33 -3.60
N LEU A 229 -16.38 -11.11 -3.39
CA LEU A 229 -15.12 -10.70 -2.77
C LEU A 229 -13.99 -11.05 -3.74
N CYS A 230 -13.23 -10.05 -4.15
CA CYS A 230 -12.11 -10.23 -5.06
C CYS A 230 -10.87 -10.71 -4.30
N GLN A 231 -10.95 -11.93 -3.75
CA GLN A 231 -9.94 -12.49 -2.85
C GLN A 231 -8.90 -13.37 -3.57
N TYR A 232 -9.32 -14.19 -4.54
CA TYR A 232 -8.47 -15.25 -5.10
C TYR A 232 -7.67 -14.80 -6.33
N ASN A 233 -8.36 -14.26 -7.33
CA ASN A 233 -7.76 -13.59 -8.47
C ASN A 233 -8.45 -12.23 -8.65
N PHE A 234 -7.65 -11.21 -8.95
CA PHE A 234 -8.09 -9.83 -9.02
C PHE A 234 -7.04 -8.94 -9.68
N LEU A 235 -7.52 -7.81 -10.18
CA LEU A 235 -6.72 -6.62 -10.43
C LEU A 235 -6.89 -5.68 -9.24
N GLU A 236 -5.81 -5.29 -8.57
CA GLU A 236 -5.84 -4.28 -7.51
C GLU A 236 -5.16 -3.01 -8.01
N ILE A 237 -5.86 -1.87 -7.90
CA ILE A 237 -5.32 -0.57 -8.29
C ILE A 237 -5.29 0.34 -7.06
N LYS A 238 -4.10 0.84 -6.73
CA LYS A 238 -3.87 1.82 -5.68
C LYS A 238 -3.66 3.18 -6.35
N TYR A 239 -4.72 3.96 -6.39
CA TYR A 239 -4.74 5.32 -6.94
C TYR A 239 -4.75 6.40 -5.84
N ALA A 240 -5.03 6.04 -4.59
CA ALA A 240 -5.00 6.98 -3.48
C ALA A 240 -3.57 7.47 -3.19
N ALA A 241 -3.43 8.72 -2.71
CA ALA A 241 -2.13 9.31 -2.41
C ALA A 241 -1.40 8.56 -1.27
N ASP A 242 -2.14 8.05 -0.28
CA ASP A 242 -1.59 7.20 0.77
C ASP A 242 -1.44 5.75 0.29
N LEU A 243 -0.26 5.42 -0.24
CA LEU A 243 0.06 4.09 -0.75
C LEU A 243 0.16 3.01 0.33
N GLN A 244 0.03 3.35 1.62
CA GLN A 244 -0.13 2.36 2.69
C GLN A 244 -1.44 1.62 2.57
N ARG A 245 -2.49 2.33 2.14
CA ARG A 245 -3.85 1.79 1.99
C ARG A 245 -3.88 0.69 0.95
N GLY A 246 -4.61 -0.40 1.23
CA GLY A 246 -4.94 -1.39 0.20
C GLY A 246 -5.59 -0.72 -1.02
N GLY A 247 -5.39 -1.29 -2.20
CA GLY A 247 -6.03 -0.80 -3.42
C GLY A 247 -7.47 -1.26 -3.55
N ALA A 248 -8.19 -0.66 -4.50
CA ALA A 248 -9.47 -1.17 -4.95
C ALA A 248 -9.25 -2.47 -5.73
N ARG A 249 -9.95 -3.55 -5.36
CA ARG A 249 -9.83 -4.87 -5.99
C ARG A 249 -11.00 -5.11 -6.94
N PHE A 250 -10.67 -5.49 -8.15
CA PHE A 250 -11.60 -5.73 -9.24
C PHE A 250 -11.50 -7.19 -9.68
N CYS A 251 -12.67 -7.84 -9.78
CA CYS A 251 -12.85 -9.18 -10.36
C CYS A 251 -14.23 -9.35 -11.02
N LEU A 252 -15.21 -8.50 -10.66
CA LEU A 252 -16.55 -8.47 -11.25
C LEU A 252 -16.63 -7.58 -12.49
N SER A 253 -16.07 -6.38 -12.41
CA SER A 253 -16.10 -5.37 -13.45
C SER A 253 -14.80 -4.57 -13.44
N PRO A 254 -14.33 -4.08 -14.60
CA PRO A 254 -13.20 -3.17 -14.63
C PRO A 254 -13.53 -1.87 -13.90
N PRO A 255 -12.51 -1.15 -13.37
CA PRO A 255 -12.69 0.20 -12.86
C PRO A 255 -13.20 1.13 -13.95
N ARG A 256 -13.93 2.17 -13.56
CA ARG A 256 -14.14 3.33 -14.44
C ARG A 256 -12.80 4.02 -14.67
N ASN A 257 -12.67 4.65 -15.84
CA ASN A 257 -11.51 5.47 -16.16
C ASN A 257 -11.34 6.55 -15.08
N SER A 258 -10.12 6.70 -14.57
CA SER A 258 -9.85 7.58 -13.43
C SER A 258 -8.40 8.07 -13.44
N TYR A 259 -8.05 8.80 -12.39
CA TYR A 259 -6.73 9.35 -12.15
C TYR A 259 -6.20 8.86 -10.80
N SER A 260 -4.88 8.71 -10.69
CA SER A 260 -4.25 8.69 -9.37
C SER A 260 -4.41 10.05 -8.68
N GLU A 261 -4.44 10.05 -7.35
CA GLU A 261 -4.43 11.26 -6.52
C GLU A 261 -3.04 11.90 -6.44
N SER A 262 -1.98 11.10 -6.65
CA SER A 262 -0.58 11.52 -6.67
C SER A 262 0.08 11.25 -8.03
N ASP A 263 1.39 11.43 -8.13
CA ASP A 263 2.20 11.09 -9.30
C ASP A 263 2.43 9.59 -9.49
N THR A 264 1.88 8.75 -8.60
CA THR A 264 2.17 7.33 -8.56
C THR A 264 0.88 6.51 -8.60
N LEU A 265 0.85 5.52 -9.49
CA LEU A 265 -0.20 4.51 -9.56
C LEU A 265 0.44 3.13 -9.35
N VAL A 266 -0.07 2.36 -8.40
CA VAL A 266 0.39 0.98 -8.19
C VAL A 266 -0.67 0.01 -8.67
N VAL A 267 -0.26 -0.94 -9.51
CA VAL A 267 -1.14 -1.95 -10.12
C VAL A 267 -0.63 -3.31 -9.71
N ILE A 268 -1.48 -4.09 -9.07
CA ILE A 268 -1.17 -5.44 -8.62
C ILE A 268 -2.10 -6.40 -9.35
N TYR A 269 -1.52 -7.37 -10.02
CA TYR A 269 -2.25 -8.44 -10.68
C TYR A 269 -2.03 -9.74 -9.93
N ARG A 270 -3.13 -10.40 -9.57
CA ARG A 270 -3.09 -11.77 -9.08
C ARG A 270 -3.99 -12.63 -9.95
N GLY A 271 -3.37 -13.47 -10.76
CA GLY A 271 -4.06 -14.23 -11.80
C GLY A 271 -4.04 -15.75 -11.63
N SER A 272 -4.94 -16.39 -12.35
CA SER A 272 -4.96 -17.82 -12.66
C SER A 272 -4.77 -18.04 -14.18
N SER A 273 -4.82 -19.27 -14.67
CA SER A 273 -4.46 -19.61 -16.06
C SER A 273 -5.25 -18.86 -17.15
N TYR A 274 -6.47 -18.42 -16.86
CA TYR A 274 -7.36 -17.75 -17.82
C TYR A 274 -7.54 -16.25 -17.55
N THR A 275 -6.97 -15.71 -16.47
CA THR A 275 -7.16 -14.30 -16.15
C THR A 275 -6.25 -13.43 -16.99
N SER A 276 -6.69 -12.21 -17.26
CA SER A 276 -5.91 -11.20 -17.96
C SER A 276 -6.44 -9.80 -17.71
N PHE A 277 -5.58 -8.82 -17.92
CA PHE A 277 -6.01 -7.44 -18.04
C PHE A 277 -5.15 -6.70 -19.06
N THR A 278 -5.72 -5.64 -19.63
CA THR A 278 -4.99 -4.60 -20.34
C THR A 278 -5.31 -3.27 -19.67
N LEU A 279 -4.28 -2.52 -19.31
CA LEU A 279 -4.35 -1.18 -18.75
C LEU A 279 -3.71 -0.22 -19.74
N ASN A 280 -4.44 0.79 -20.17
CA ASN A 280 -3.83 1.94 -20.84
C ASN A 280 -3.60 3.05 -19.82
N TYR A 281 -2.45 3.72 -19.91
CA TYR A 281 -2.09 4.79 -18.97
C TYR A 281 -1.23 5.87 -19.63
N ARG A 282 -1.33 7.09 -19.09
CA ARG A 282 -0.47 8.25 -19.43
C ARG A 282 -0.42 9.20 -18.25
N TYR A 283 0.48 10.19 -18.26
CA TYR A 283 0.36 11.29 -17.30
C TYR A 283 -0.71 12.28 -17.74
N ASP A 284 -1.20 13.06 -16.78
CA ASP A 284 -2.18 14.12 -17.00
C ASP A 284 -1.74 15.44 -16.34
N PRO A 285 -1.89 16.60 -17.02
CA PRO A 285 -2.33 16.76 -18.42
C PRO A 285 -1.36 16.13 -19.44
N PRO A 286 -1.77 15.77 -20.68
CA PRO A 286 -0.92 15.06 -21.65
C PRO A 286 0.03 15.97 -22.44
N THR A 287 0.56 17.03 -21.83
CA THR A 287 1.50 17.94 -22.50
C THR A 287 2.93 17.44 -22.37
N ALA A 288 3.66 17.33 -23.48
CA ALA A 288 5.08 16.96 -23.40
C ALA A 288 5.84 17.92 -22.47
N ILE A 289 6.66 17.36 -21.57
CA ILE A 289 7.58 18.17 -20.76
C ILE A 289 8.72 18.59 -21.69
N ALA A 290 8.92 19.90 -21.84
CA ALA A 290 10.06 20.42 -22.58
C ALA A 290 11.35 19.87 -21.92
N PRO A 291 12.32 19.38 -22.71
CA PRO A 291 13.58 18.91 -22.15
C PRO A 291 14.19 20.02 -21.31
N THR A 292 14.44 19.76 -20.03
CA THR A 292 15.17 20.68 -19.16
C THR A 292 16.53 20.95 -19.82
N PRO A 293 16.91 22.20 -20.10
CA PRO A 293 18.20 22.49 -20.69
C PRO A 293 19.28 21.89 -19.78
N SER A 294 20.15 21.05 -20.35
CA SER A 294 21.29 20.50 -19.63
C SER A 294 22.10 21.65 -19.01
N PRO A 295 22.66 21.49 -17.80
CA PRO A 295 23.58 22.48 -17.26
C PRO A 295 24.70 22.65 -18.29
N THR A 296 24.78 23.82 -18.89
CA THR A 296 25.87 24.13 -19.81
C THR A 296 27.12 24.20 -18.94
N THR A 297 27.95 23.16 -19.02
CA THR A 297 29.28 23.18 -18.43
C THR A 297 30.08 24.22 -19.20
N THR A 298 30.03 25.48 -18.79
CA THR A 298 30.99 26.50 -19.21
C THR A 298 32.34 26.10 -18.62
N THR A 299 33.11 25.35 -19.39
CA THR A 299 34.54 25.17 -19.17
C THR A 299 35.19 26.56 -19.18
N PRO A 300 35.84 27.00 -18.09
CA PRO A 300 36.55 28.27 -18.09
C PRO A 300 37.67 28.21 -19.14
N ARG A 301 37.64 29.16 -20.07
CA ARG A 301 38.73 29.40 -21.03
C ARG A 301 40.00 29.69 -20.23
N PRO A 302 41.14 29.00 -20.48
CA PRO A 302 42.37 29.27 -19.77
C PRO A 302 42.84 30.69 -20.05
N THR A 303 42.94 31.50 -18.99
CA THR A 303 43.52 32.84 -19.01
C THR A 303 45.02 32.70 -19.23
N ALA A 304 45.54 33.33 -20.27
CA ALA A 304 46.97 33.37 -20.55
C ALA A 304 47.72 34.03 -19.37
N ALA A 305 48.69 33.31 -18.81
CA ALA A 305 49.56 33.83 -17.76
C ALA A 305 50.46 34.93 -18.32
N THR A 306 50.31 36.16 -17.80
CA THR A 306 51.23 37.26 -18.07
C THR A 306 52.47 37.09 -17.19
N THR A 307 53.62 36.82 -17.81
CA THR A 307 54.92 36.74 -17.15
C THR A 307 55.31 38.11 -16.61
N THR A 308 55.33 38.27 -15.29
CA THR A 308 55.84 39.50 -14.65
C THR A 308 57.31 39.29 -14.28
N THR A 309 58.19 40.04 -14.91
CA THR A 309 59.64 40.04 -14.65
C THR A 309 59.93 40.68 -13.29
N GLN A 310 60.38 39.90 -12.31
CA GLN A 310 60.87 40.42 -11.03
C GLN A 310 62.28 41.00 -11.22
N ARG A 311 62.42 42.32 -11.04
CA ARG A 311 63.72 42.98 -10.85
C ARG A 311 64.15 42.88 -9.39
N SER A 312 65.27 42.22 -9.17
CA SER A 312 66.00 42.16 -7.90
C SER A 312 66.43 43.58 -7.47
N LYS A 313 66.10 43.98 -6.24
CA LYS A 313 66.72 45.13 -5.57
C LYS A 313 67.60 44.62 -4.44
N THR A 314 68.90 44.78 -4.62
CA THR A 314 69.94 44.68 -3.60
C THR A 314 69.84 45.89 -2.67
N PHE A 315 69.95 45.68 -1.36
CA PHE A 315 70.32 46.73 -0.41
C PHE A 315 71.37 46.17 0.57
N LEU A 316 72.39 47.03 0.78
CA LEU A 316 73.43 46.96 1.79
C LEU A 316 72.86 46.97 3.21
#